data_AF-A0AA86RVJ5-F1
#
_entry.id   AF-A0AA86RVJ5-F1
#
_cell.length_a   1.000
_cell.length_b   1.000
_cell.length_c   1.000
_cell.angle_alpha   90.00
_cell.angle_beta   90.00
_cell.angle_gamma   90.00
#
_symmetry.space_group_name_H-M   'P 1'
#
loop_
_entity.id
_entity.type
_entity.pdbx_description
1 polymer ?
#
loop_
_entity_poly.entity_id
_entity_poly.type
_entity_poly.pdbx_seq_one_letter_code
_entity_poly.pdbx_strand_id
1 'polypeptide(L)'
;MRFMISWSCKAVGAEFDDLNAKYRDAEKEVNMLQIKIQEVNGSLSRHHKDLESRKRFIESKLQSLDQQCSGLDSYLKVLESSKEKRDVQRSKYNIADGMRQMFDPFERVARAHHVCPCCERPFSPEEEDNFVKKQRVKAASSAEHMKVLAVESSNAESHYQQLDKLRMVYEEYVKLGKEIIPNTEKELQQLKDEMEDKSQALDDVLGVLAQVKTDRDLVDTLVQPVENADRLFQEIQDLQRQVEDLEEKLDFRGQGVRTLEEIQLELNTLQSTKDNLQSELERLREEQRHMENDLSNIRIRWHNLTKEKMKATNILEGVKRLEEELERLTEEKTQVDLDEKHLADALEPFSKEKDKLLANYNELKIRLNREFEDQAEQKRSYQQEAESLFRMNSKIKEYSDLKKGDRLKELQEKNSLSHSQLQSCDTRKQEILAELVKSKDLMQNQDQLRRKIDDNLNYRKTKAEVDELAHEIETLEENILKAGGISTIETERQKLSQERERLLSEVNRSRGTMSVYQNNISKNKVDLKQAQYKDIDKRYFDQLIQLKV
;
A
#
# COMPACT_ATOMS: atom_id res chain seq x y z
N MET A 1 81.51 -62.25 29.24
CA MET A 1 81.02 -61.10 30.03
C MET A 1 80.93 -59.82 29.17
N ARG A 2 81.92 -59.56 28.32
CA ARG A 2 81.99 -58.43 27.37
C ARG A 2 80.75 -58.20 26.48
N PHE A 3 80.14 -59.26 25.94
CA PHE A 3 78.92 -59.14 25.11
C PHE A 3 77.71 -58.57 25.89
N MET A 4 77.53 -58.94 27.16
CA MET A 4 76.39 -58.47 27.96
C MET A 4 76.51 -56.99 28.32
N ILE A 5 77.70 -56.50 28.66
CA ILE A 5 77.91 -55.09 28.98
C ILE A 5 77.81 -54.21 27.73
N SER A 6 78.34 -54.66 26.60
CA SER A 6 78.20 -53.93 25.32
C SER A 6 76.73 -53.81 24.90
N TRP A 7 75.93 -54.86 25.11
CA TRP A 7 74.49 -54.81 24.85
C TRP A 7 73.77 -53.87 25.82
N SER A 8 74.14 -53.90 27.11
CA SER A 8 73.56 -53.02 28.14
C SER A 8 73.87 -51.53 27.89
N CYS A 9 75.11 -51.17 27.52
CA CYS A 9 75.46 -49.80 27.09
C CYS A 9 74.59 -49.32 25.93
N LYS A 10 74.36 -50.16 24.92
CA LYS A 10 73.54 -49.80 23.75
C LYS A 10 72.08 -49.63 24.12
N ALA A 11 71.53 -50.49 24.97
CA ALA A 11 70.14 -50.43 25.41
C ALA A 11 69.89 -49.16 26.24
N VAL A 12 70.70 -48.91 27.27
CA VAL A 12 70.56 -47.73 28.14
C VAL A 12 70.86 -46.42 27.38
N GLY A 13 71.81 -46.45 26.44
CA GLY A 13 72.07 -45.30 25.55
C GLY A 13 70.89 -44.94 24.66
N ALA A 14 70.25 -45.94 24.03
CA ALA A 14 69.07 -45.71 23.20
C ALA A 14 67.87 -45.21 24.01
N GLU A 15 67.67 -45.75 25.22
CA GLU A 15 66.64 -45.29 26.15
C GLU A 15 66.87 -43.84 26.60
N PHE A 16 68.12 -43.49 26.95
CA PHE A 16 68.49 -42.12 27.29
C PHE A 16 68.22 -41.15 26.15
N ASP A 17 68.59 -41.50 24.92
CA ASP A 17 68.39 -40.63 23.74
C ASP A 17 66.89 -40.42 23.43
N ASP A 18 66.06 -41.46 23.56
CA ASP A 18 64.61 -41.37 23.40
C ASP A 18 63.95 -40.49 24.48
N LEU A 19 64.31 -40.68 25.75
CA LEU A 19 63.84 -39.85 26.86
C LEU A 19 64.30 -38.39 26.72
N ASN A 20 65.52 -38.15 26.25
CA ASN A 20 66.05 -36.81 26.04
C ASN A 20 65.33 -36.10 24.87
N ALA A 21 64.90 -36.84 23.83
CA ALA A 21 64.04 -36.31 22.78
C ALA A 21 62.66 -35.91 23.33
N LYS A 22 62.02 -36.79 24.11
CA LYS A 22 60.73 -36.52 24.77
C LYS A 22 60.81 -35.32 25.71
N TYR A 23 61.88 -35.19 26.49
CA TYR A 23 62.13 -34.03 27.35
C TYR A 23 62.15 -32.73 26.53
N ARG A 24 62.88 -32.69 25.42
CA ARG A 24 62.97 -31.48 24.58
C ARG A 24 61.64 -31.11 23.94
N ASP A 25 60.82 -32.09 23.59
CA ASP A 25 59.50 -31.83 23.01
C ASP A 25 58.52 -31.33 24.08
N ALA A 26 58.51 -31.92 25.28
CA ALA A 26 57.75 -31.41 26.42
C ALA A 26 58.20 -29.99 26.83
N GLU A 27 59.50 -29.69 26.80
CA GLU A 27 60.05 -28.36 27.07
C GLU A 27 59.55 -27.32 26.04
N LYS A 28 59.44 -27.69 24.76
CA LYS A 28 58.87 -26.82 23.72
C LYS A 28 57.38 -26.55 23.97
N GLU A 29 56.61 -27.55 24.38
CA GLU A 29 55.18 -27.40 24.69
C GLU A 29 54.98 -26.40 25.84
N VAL A 30 55.73 -26.55 26.94
CA VAL A 30 55.69 -25.62 28.08
C VAL A 30 56.07 -24.20 27.65
N ASN A 31 57.15 -24.04 26.87
CA ASN A 31 57.56 -22.74 26.35
C ASN A 31 56.49 -22.10 25.45
N MET A 32 55.80 -22.89 24.63
CA MET A 32 54.70 -22.40 23.79
C MET A 32 53.51 -21.90 24.62
N LEU A 33 53.12 -22.65 25.66
CA LEU A 33 52.07 -22.24 26.59
C LEU A 33 52.46 -20.97 27.34
N GLN A 34 53.72 -20.84 27.76
CA GLN A 34 54.23 -19.64 28.42
C GLN A 34 54.12 -18.40 27.52
N ILE A 35 54.45 -18.51 26.23
CA ILE A 35 54.29 -17.41 25.27
C ILE A 35 52.81 -17.04 25.11
N LYS A 36 51.91 -18.03 24.95
CA LYS A 36 50.46 -17.78 24.85
C LYS A 36 49.92 -17.08 26.10
N ILE A 37 50.33 -17.51 27.30
CA ILE A 37 49.95 -16.86 28.57
C ILE A 37 50.41 -15.40 28.60
N GLN A 38 51.61 -15.09 28.10
CA GLN A 38 52.10 -13.71 28.01
C GLN A 38 51.27 -12.87 27.03
N GLU A 39 50.90 -13.44 25.88
CA GLU A 39 50.04 -12.78 24.89
C GLU A 39 48.65 -12.48 25.45
N VAL A 40 48.01 -13.47 26.08
CA VAL A 40 46.69 -13.33 26.70
C VAL A 40 46.74 -12.32 27.86
N ASN A 41 47.75 -12.36 28.72
CA ASN A 41 47.97 -11.32 29.74
C ASN A 41 48.13 -9.92 29.13
N GLY A 42 48.87 -9.81 28.01
CA GLY A 42 49.01 -8.57 27.27
C GLY A 42 47.67 -8.04 26.74
N SER A 43 46.83 -8.93 26.20
CA SER A 43 45.47 -8.59 25.75
C SER A 43 44.59 -8.15 26.92
N LEU A 44 44.63 -8.86 28.05
CA LEU A 44 43.87 -8.56 29.27
C LEU A 44 44.24 -7.18 29.82
N SER A 45 45.53 -6.83 29.85
CA SER A 45 45.99 -5.50 30.25
C SER A 45 45.47 -4.40 29.31
N ARG A 46 45.41 -4.66 27.99
CA ARG A 46 44.82 -3.73 27.02
C ARG A 46 43.32 -3.56 27.26
N HIS A 47 42.57 -4.65 27.49
CA HIS A 47 41.14 -4.59 27.78
C HIS A 47 40.84 -3.79 29.05
N HIS A 48 41.61 -3.99 30.11
CA HIS A 48 41.49 -3.21 31.35
C HIS A 48 41.77 -1.71 31.12
N LYS A 49 42.81 -1.37 30.35
CA LYS A 49 43.11 0.03 29.99
C LYS A 49 42.00 0.65 29.14
N ASP A 50 41.44 -0.10 28.20
CA ASP A 50 40.33 0.36 27.35
C ASP A 50 39.07 0.61 28.19
N LEU A 51 38.70 -0.35 29.05
CA LEU A 51 37.60 -0.23 30.01
C LEU A 51 37.72 1.05 30.86
N GLU A 52 38.90 1.28 31.43
CA GLU A 52 39.17 2.43 32.29
C GLU A 52 39.16 3.75 31.49
N SER A 53 39.66 3.76 30.25
CA SER A 53 39.64 4.94 29.39
C SER A 53 38.22 5.36 29.02
N ARG A 54 37.34 4.38 28.72
CA ARG A 54 35.92 4.58 28.41
C ARG A 54 35.15 5.04 29.63
N LYS A 55 35.43 4.46 30.80
CA LYS A 55 34.88 4.88 32.08
C LYS A 55 35.14 6.37 32.32
N ARG A 56 36.41 6.79 32.24
CA ARG A 56 36.80 8.21 32.42
C ARG A 56 36.17 9.12 31.36
N PHE A 57 36.06 8.67 30.12
CA PHE A 57 35.40 9.44 29.06
C PHE A 57 33.92 9.68 29.38
N ILE A 58 33.18 8.64 29.77
CA ILE A 58 31.77 8.74 30.12
C ILE A 58 31.60 9.61 31.38
N GLU A 59 32.41 9.40 32.42
CA GLU A 59 32.35 10.19 33.66
C GLU A 59 32.65 11.67 33.41
N SER A 60 33.67 11.99 32.61
CA SER A 60 34.01 13.37 32.24
C SER A 60 32.87 14.04 31.46
N LYS A 61 32.23 13.31 30.54
CA LYS A 61 31.08 13.83 29.79
C LYS A 61 29.85 13.99 30.66
N LEU A 62 29.57 13.05 31.56
CA LEU A 62 28.48 13.16 32.52
C LEU A 62 28.66 14.36 33.44
N GLN A 63 29.87 14.57 33.99
CA GLN A 63 30.16 15.74 34.81
C GLN A 63 30.02 17.07 34.06
N SER A 64 30.35 17.09 32.76
CA SER A 64 30.18 18.28 31.93
C SER A 64 28.72 18.62 31.61
N LEU A 65 27.84 17.61 31.58
CA LEU A 65 26.42 17.75 31.25
C LEU A 65 25.55 17.95 32.49
N ASP A 66 25.89 17.26 33.58
CA ASP A 66 25.20 17.33 34.86
C ASP A 66 26.20 17.26 36.01
N GLN A 67 26.43 18.42 36.63
CA GLN A 67 27.38 18.58 37.72
C GLN A 67 26.98 17.83 39.01
N GLN A 68 25.73 17.37 39.10
CA GLN A 68 25.21 16.56 40.21
C GLN A 68 25.37 15.05 39.98
N CYS A 69 25.76 14.64 38.77
CA CYS A 69 25.88 13.24 38.39
C CYS A 69 27.14 12.61 39.00
N SER A 70 26.96 11.74 39.99
CA SER A 70 28.05 11.10 40.73
C SER A 70 28.23 9.65 40.26
N GLY A 71 28.98 9.47 39.17
CA GLY A 71 29.51 8.17 38.77
C GLY A 71 28.70 7.43 37.70
N LEU A 72 29.38 6.48 37.05
CA LEU A 72 28.93 5.76 35.87
C LEU A 72 27.60 5.00 36.04
N ASP A 73 27.32 4.51 37.25
CA ASP A 73 26.12 3.74 37.59
C ASP A 73 24.83 4.58 37.50
N SER A 74 24.96 5.90 37.58
CA SER A 74 23.83 6.82 37.42
C SER A 74 23.52 7.17 35.97
N TYR A 75 24.35 6.77 34.99
CA TYR A 75 24.19 7.13 33.58
C TYR A 75 22.79 6.78 33.03
N LEU A 76 22.35 5.54 33.21
CA LEU A 76 21.04 5.09 32.70
C LEU A 76 19.88 5.87 33.32
N LYS A 77 19.98 6.19 34.62
CA LYS A 77 18.98 6.97 35.33
C LYS A 77 18.95 8.41 34.84
N VAL A 78 20.12 9.01 34.58
CA VAL A 78 20.22 10.38 34.06
C VAL A 78 19.71 10.44 32.62
N LEU A 79 20.03 9.46 31.78
CA LEU A 79 19.51 9.35 30.41
C LEU A 79 17.98 9.29 30.38
N GLU A 80 17.37 8.44 31.21
CA GLU A 80 15.90 8.32 31.27
C GLU A 80 15.27 9.60 31.83
N SER A 81 15.83 10.19 32.89
CA SER A 81 15.32 11.47 33.41
C SER A 81 15.40 12.62 32.40
N SER A 82 16.44 12.62 31.55
CA SER A 82 16.62 13.60 30.48
C SER A 82 15.58 13.39 29.36
N LYS A 83 15.29 12.12 29.03
CA LYS A 83 14.24 11.73 28.08
C LYS A 83 12.86 12.17 28.55
N GLU A 84 12.52 11.92 29.81
CA GLU A 84 11.27 12.39 30.41
C GLU A 84 11.16 13.91 30.38
N LYS A 85 12.23 14.64 30.76
CA LYS A 85 12.27 16.11 30.68
C LYS A 85 12.04 16.63 29.26
N ARG A 86 12.69 16.01 28.26
CA ARG A 86 12.49 16.32 26.83
C ARG A 86 11.03 16.12 26.43
N ASP A 87 10.44 14.99 26.78
CA ASP A 87 9.07 14.67 26.38
C ASP A 87 8.04 15.61 27.02
N VAL A 88 8.23 15.94 28.31
CA VAL A 88 7.41 16.94 29.00
C VAL A 88 7.53 18.31 28.33
N GLN A 89 8.74 18.78 28.03
CA GLN A 89 8.93 20.11 27.44
C GLN A 89 8.44 20.19 25.99
N ARG A 90 8.66 19.14 25.20
CA ARG A 90 8.09 19.01 23.85
C ARG A 90 6.57 19.02 23.90
N SER A 91 5.96 18.29 24.84
CA SER A 91 4.50 18.28 25.01
C SER A 91 3.96 19.67 25.37
N LYS A 92 4.60 20.38 26.31
CA LYS A 92 4.20 21.75 26.69
C LYS A 92 4.28 22.71 25.51
N TYR A 93 5.37 22.63 24.73
CA TYR A 93 5.54 23.42 23.51
C TYR A 93 4.43 23.12 22.49
N ASN A 94 4.18 21.84 22.19
CA ASN A 94 3.16 21.43 21.21
C ASN A 94 1.75 21.88 21.61
N ILE A 95 1.39 21.76 22.89
CA ILE A 95 0.09 22.23 23.41
C ILE A 95 -0.02 23.76 23.25
N ALA A 96 1.02 24.50 23.61
CA ALA A 96 1.03 25.96 23.51
C ALA A 96 0.98 26.44 22.05
N ASP A 97 1.70 25.78 21.13
CA ASP A 97 1.65 26.08 19.70
C ASP A 97 0.28 25.76 19.10
N GLY A 98 -0.29 24.58 19.43
CA GLY A 98 -1.64 24.22 19.02
C GLY A 98 -2.69 25.25 19.46
N MET A 99 -2.65 25.69 20.73
CA MET A 99 -3.53 26.75 21.22
C MET A 99 -3.33 28.07 20.47
N ARG A 100 -2.08 28.44 20.17
CA ARG A 100 -1.76 29.67 19.45
C ARG A 100 -2.30 29.66 18.02
N GLN A 101 -2.20 28.53 17.33
CA GLN A 101 -2.69 28.35 15.96
C GLN A 101 -4.21 28.53 15.84
N MET A 102 -4.96 28.36 16.94
CA MET A 102 -6.41 28.55 16.96
C MET A 102 -6.85 30.02 17.05
N PHE A 103 -5.99 30.94 17.51
CA PHE A 103 -6.39 32.34 17.72
C PHE A 103 -6.72 33.08 16.41
N ASP A 104 -5.95 32.87 15.35
CA ASP A 104 -6.19 33.52 14.04
C ASP A 104 -7.46 33.01 13.33
N PRO A 105 -7.72 31.68 13.24
CA PRO A 105 -9.00 31.17 12.78
C PRO A 105 -10.20 31.69 13.57
N PHE A 106 -10.11 31.76 14.90
CA PHE A 106 -11.19 32.28 15.74
C PHE A 106 -11.46 33.77 15.50
N GLU A 107 -10.42 34.58 15.30
CA GLU A 107 -10.59 35.98 14.90
C GLU A 107 -11.29 36.09 13.54
N ARG A 108 -10.86 35.31 12.53
CA ARG A 108 -11.45 35.35 11.18
C ARG A 108 -12.92 34.96 11.18
N VAL A 109 -13.30 33.89 11.90
CA VAL A 109 -14.69 33.43 11.98
C VAL A 109 -15.57 34.47 12.68
N ALA A 110 -15.09 35.06 13.78
CA ALA A 110 -15.82 36.11 14.49
C ALA A 110 -16.07 37.35 13.60
N ARG A 111 -15.07 37.77 12.81
CA ARG A 111 -15.19 38.92 11.88
C ARG A 111 -16.06 38.65 10.65
N ALA A 112 -16.06 37.41 10.14
CA ALA A 112 -16.77 37.06 8.91
C ALA A 112 -18.26 36.74 9.14
N HIS A 113 -18.60 36.14 10.28
CA HIS A 113 -19.95 35.64 10.56
C HIS A 113 -20.62 36.32 11.76
N HIS A 114 -19.92 37.20 12.48
CA HIS A 114 -20.44 37.91 13.67
C HIS A 114 -20.99 36.97 14.75
N VAL A 115 -20.41 35.78 14.90
CA VAL A 115 -20.80 34.74 15.88
C VAL A 115 -19.58 34.21 16.63
N CYS A 116 -19.82 33.67 17.84
CA CYS A 116 -18.79 33.00 18.62
C CYS A 116 -18.34 31.69 17.95
N PRO A 117 -17.04 31.48 17.68
CA PRO A 117 -16.56 30.24 17.06
C PRO A 117 -16.73 28.96 17.89
N CYS A 118 -17.03 29.09 19.18
CA CYS A 118 -17.15 27.95 20.10
C CYS A 118 -18.60 27.53 20.39
N CYS A 119 -19.53 28.49 20.43
CA CYS A 119 -20.94 28.24 20.78
C CYS A 119 -21.94 28.81 19.78
N GLU A 120 -21.47 29.39 18.68
CA GLU A 120 -22.26 29.94 17.57
C GLU A 120 -23.22 31.07 17.95
N ARG A 121 -23.14 31.58 19.19
CA ARG A 121 -23.94 32.72 19.65
C ARG A 121 -23.57 33.98 18.84
N PRO A 122 -24.54 34.74 18.31
CA PRO A 122 -24.28 36.03 17.68
C PRO A 122 -23.62 37.02 18.65
N PHE A 123 -22.71 37.84 18.13
CA PHE A 123 -22.09 38.94 18.86
C PHE A 123 -22.87 40.22 18.65
N SER A 124 -22.90 41.08 19.67
CA SER A 124 -23.13 42.50 19.45
C SER A 124 -21.84 43.15 18.89
N PRO A 125 -21.93 44.32 18.22
CA PRO A 125 -20.74 45.00 17.68
C PRO A 125 -19.67 45.29 18.74
N GLU A 126 -20.07 45.67 19.96
CA GLU A 126 -19.14 45.92 21.07
C GLU A 126 -18.54 44.63 21.64
N GLU A 127 -19.30 43.53 21.66
CA GLU A 127 -18.82 42.23 22.13
C GLU A 127 -17.81 41.61 21.15
N GLU A 128 -18.03 41.76 19.84
CA GLU A 128 -17.12 41.30 18.79
C GLU A 128 -15.76 41.99 18.88
N ASP A 129 -15.74 43.32 18.97
CA ASP A 129 -14.49 44.09 19.06
C ASP A 129 -13.72 43.76 20.34
N ASN A 130 -14.43 43.57 21.47
CA ASN A 130 -13.82 43.11 22.71
C ASN A 130 -13.27 41.68 22.60
N PHE A 131 -13.96 40.78 21.90
CA PHE A 131 -13.48 39.42 21.64
C PHE A 131 -12.21 39.44 20.80
N VAL A 132 -12.21 40.15 19.66
CA VAL A 132 -11.05 40.27 18.77
C VAL A 132 -9.86 40.91 19.49
N LYS A 133 -10.09 41.96 20.28
CA LYS A 133 -9.04 42.58 21.10
C LYS A 133 -8.44 41.58 22.10
N LYS A 134 -9.27 40.76 22.75
CA LYS A 134 -8.81 39.68 23.64
C LYS A 134 -8.00 38.62 22.89
N GLN A 135 -8.45 38.19 21.70
CA GLN A 135 -7.71 37.21 20.89
C GLN A 135 -6.35 37.74 20.45
N ARG A 136 -6.25 38.99 20.01
CA ARG A 136 -4.96 39.61 19.62
C ARG A 136 -3.99 39.75 20.79
N VAL A 137 -4.47 40.16 21.98
CA VAL A 137 -3.63 40.25 23.20
C VAL A 137 -3.17 38.86 23.65
N LYS A 138 -4.05 37.85 23.59
CA LYS A 138 -3.71 36.46 23.92
C LYS A 138 -2.75 35.86 22.89
N ALA A 139 -2.92 36.14 21.61
CA ALA A 139 -2.00 35.73 20.55
C ALA A 139 -0.60 36.33 20.76
N ALA A 140 -0.50 37.64 21.02
CA ALA A 140 0.78 38.30 21.28
C ALA A 140 1.48 37.80 22.54
N SER A 141 0.76 37.66 23.67
CA SER A 141 1.35 37.12 24.91
C SER A 141 1.77 35.65 24.78
N SER A 142 0.98 34.83 24.07
CA SER A 142 1.31 33.42 23.81
C SER A 142 2.53 33.25 22.90
N ALA A 143 2.79 34.19 21.98
CA ALA A 143 3.97 34.15 21.12
C ALA A 143 5.28 34.29 21.90
N GLU A 144 5.32 35.15 22.93
CA GLU A 144 6.51 35.30 23.77
C GLU A 144 6.73 34.07 24.67
N HIS A 145 5.65 33.57 25.28
CA HIS A 145 5.69 32.32 26.04
C HIS A 145 6.12 31.12 25.17
N MET A 146 5.70 31.09 23.90
CA MET A 146 6.11 30.06 22.94
C MET A 146 7.60 30.11 22.63
N LYS A 147 8.22 31.30 22.52
CA LYS A 147 9.68 31.40 22.33
C LYS A 147 10.43 30.79 23.51
N VAL A 148 9.98 31.05 24.74
CA VAL A 148 10.57 30.47 25.95
C VAL A 148 10.45 28.95 25.93
N LEU A 149 9.25 28.42 25.68
CA LEU A 149 9.03 26.97 25.57
C LEU A 149 9.80 26.33 24.41
N ALA A 150 9.97 27.03 23.29
CA ALA A 150 10.77 26.55 22.16
C ALA A 150 12.25 26.40 22.55
N VAL A 151 12.80 27.39 23.26
CA VAL A 151 14.17 27.35 23.78
C VAL A 151 14.33 26.24 24.82
N GLU A 152 13.39 26.10 25.76
CA GLU A 152 13.41 25.02 26.75
C GLU A 152 13.33 23.63 26.11
N SER A 153 12.42 23.45 25.14
CA SER A 153 12.29 22.20 24.40
C SER A 153 13.55 21.89 23.58
N SER A 154 14.17 22.90 22.95
CA SER A 154 15.42 22.73 22.19
C SER A 154 16.59 22.39 23.11
N ASN A 155 16.67 23.03 24.29
CA ASN A 155 17.72 22.75 25.26
C ASN A 155 17.58 21.35 25.85
N ALA A 156 16.37 20.92 26.20
CA ALA A 156 16.10 19.57 26.70
C ALA A 156 16.39 18.50 25.63
N GLU A 157 16.04 18.75 24.36
CA GLU A 157 16.38 17.87 23.24
C GLU A 157 17.90 17.77 23.05
N SER A 158 18.62 18.90 23.00
CA SER A 158 20.08 18.92 22.86
C SER A 158 20.77 18.16 24.00
N HIS A 159 20.32 18.37 25.24
CA HIS A 159 20.83 17.68 26.41
C HIS A 159 20.60 16.16 26.33
N TYR A 160 19.40 15.73 25.96
CA TYR A 160 19.11 14.30 25.71
C TYR A 160 20.00 13.73 24.61
N GLN A 161 20.12 14.39 23.45
CA GLN A 161 20.95 13.91 22.34
C GLN A 161 22.44 13.80 22.72
N GLN A 162 22.96 14.70 23.55
CA GLN A 162 24.34 14.63 24.03
C GLN A 162 24.56 13.42 24.94
N LEU A 163 23.60 13.09 25.81
CA LEU A 163 23.64 11.88 26.65
C LEU A 163 23.43 10.60 25.83
N ASP A 164 22.52 10.63 24.85
CA ASP A 164 22.17 9.51 23.97
C ASP A 164 23.37 9.07 23.12
N LYS A 165 24.23 10.00 22.71
CA LYS A 165 25.51 9.71 22.03
C LYS A 165 26.48 8.89 22.87
N LEU A 166 26.38 8.95 24.20
CA LEU A 166 27.24 8.16 25.09
C LEU A 166 26.77 6.70 25.20
N ARG A 167 25.57 6.35 24.72
CA ARG A 167 24.98 5.02 24.87
C ARG A 167 25.86 3.94 24.27
N MET A 168 26.35 4.14 23.05
CA MET A 168 27.24 3.18 22.38
C MET A 168 28.51 2.93 23.20
N VAL A 169 29.12 3.99 23.74
CA VAL A 169 30.35 3.88 24.54
C VAL A 169 30.07 3.17 25.87
N TYR A 170 28.90 3.41 26.47
CA TYR A 170 28.47 2.74 27.69
C TYR A 170 28.17 1.25 27.46
N GLU A 171 27.47 0.90 26.38
CA GLU A 171 27.20 -0.50 26.01
C GLU A 171 28.51 -1.26 25.77
N GLU A 172 29.47 -0.67 25.06
CA GLU A 172 30.78 -1.27 24.85
C GLU A 172 31.58 -1.38 26.15
N TYR A 173 31.48 -0.39 27.05
CA TYR A 173 32.06 -0.47 28.40
C TYR A 173 31.47 -1.65 29.20
N VAL A 174 30.14 -1.81 29.19
CA VAL A 174 29.46 -2.92 29.86
C VAL A 174 29.88 -4.26 29.25
N LYS A 175 29.97 -4.35 27.92
CA LYS A 175 30.43 -5.54 27.22
C LYS A 175 31.87 -5.90 27.58
N LEU A 176 32.77 -4.91 27.61
CA LEU A 176 34.16 -5.12 28.02
C LEU A 176 34.25 -5.65 29.45
N GLY A 177 33.51 -5.06 30.39
CA GLY A 177 33.57 -5.41 31.80
C GLY A 177 32.86 -6.70 32.18
N LYS A 178 31.72 -7.02 31.54
CA LYS A 178 30.90 -8.19 31.88
C LYS A 178 31.15 -9.43 31.03
N GLU A 179 31.68 -9.28 29.83
CA GLU A 179 31.88 -10.40 28.91
C GLU A 179 33.35 -10.59 28.53
N ILE A 180 33.97 -9.57 27.94
CA ILE A 180 35.30 -9.73 27.31
C ILE A 180 36.37 -10.02 28.37
N ILE A 181 36.48 -9.18 29.40
CA ILE A 181 37.48 -9.36 30.47
C ILE A 181 37.29 -10.70 31.19
N PRO A 182 36.08 -11.07 31.69
CA PRO A 182 35.88 -12.37 32.34
C PRO A 182 36.20 -13.57 31.44
N ASN A 183 35.88 -13.50 30.15
CA ASN A 183 36.18 -14.58 29.20
C ASN A 183 37.69 -14.72 28.99
N THR A 184 38.42 -13.60 28.82
CA THR A 184 39.88 -13.60 28.68
C THR A 184 40.57 -14.05 29.98
N GLU A 185 40.03 -13.70 31.16
CA GLU A 185 40.52 -14.20 32.45
C GLU A 185 40.31 -15.72 32.59
N LYS A 186 39.16 -16.23 32.14
CA LYS A 186 38.89 -17.67 32.14
C LYS A 186 39.83 -18.42 31.20
N GLU A 187 40.06 -17.90 29.99
CA GLU A 187 41.02 -18.46 29.04
C GLU A 187 42.45 -18.44 29.62
N LEU A 188 42.84 -17.35 30.26
CA LEU A 188 44.12 -17.23 30.94
C LEU A 188 44.28 -18.26 32.05
N GLN A 189 43.24 -18.50 32.85
CA GLN A 189 43.28 -19.50 33.92
C GLN A 189 43.42 -20.90 33.33
N GLN A 190 42.65 -21.24 32.29
CA GLN A 190 42.75 -22.54 31.62
C GLN A 190 44.16 -22.80 31.07
N LEU A 191 44.78 -21.79 30.44
CA LEU A 191 46.15 -21.91 29.94
C LEU A 191 47.18 -22.06 31.07
N LYS A 192 46.96 -21.42 32.22
CA LYS A 192 47.82 -21.59 33.40
C LYS A 192 47.71 -22.98 34.00
N ASP A 193 46.49 -23.51 34.11
CA ASP A 193 46.23 -24.85 34.62
C ASP A 193 46.89 -25.89 33.68
N GLU A 194 46.73 -25.74 32.36
CA GLU A 194 47.39 -26.59 31.36
C GLU A 194 48.93 -26.47 31.43
N MET A 195 49.46 -25.26 31.65
CA MET A 195 50.89 -25.05 31.84
C MET A 195 51.40 -25.77 33.09
N GLU A 196 50.68 -25.72 34.21
CA GLU A 196 51.05 -26.39 35.44
C GLU A 196 51.09 -27.91 35.26
N ASP A 197 50.06 -28.50 34.64
CA ASP A 197 50.01 -29.93 34.31
C ASP A 197 51.18 -30.36 33.41
N LYS A 198 51.46 -29.57 32.37
CA LYS A 198 52.56 -29.86 31.41
C LYS A 198 53.94 -29.65 32.03
N SER A 199 54.10 -28.66 32.89
CA SER A 199 55.33 -28.45 33.65
C SER A 199 55.60 -29.59 34.63
N GLN A 200 54.56 -30.09 35.33
CA GLN A 200 54.71 -31.27 36.18
C GLN A 200 55.13 -32.51 35.38
N ALA A 201 54.51 -32.75 34.22
CA ALA A 201 54.91 -33.85 33.34
C ALA A 201 56.35 -33.71 32.83
N LEU A 202 56.80 -32.48 32.53
CA LEU A 202 58.18 -32.20 32.15
C LEU A 202 59.16 -32.53 33.28
N ASP A 203 58.83 -32.15 34.52
CA ASP A 203 59.64 -32.43 35.71
C ASP A 203 59.73 -33.94 35.98
N ASP A 204 58.63 -34.69 35.78
CA ASP A 204 58.63 -36.15 35.89
C ASP A 204 59.57 -36.80 34.86
N VAL A 205 59.51 -36.35 33.60
CA VAL A 205 60.42 -36.82 32.52
C VAL A 205 61.87 -36.46 32.84
N LEU A 206 62.14 -35.25 33.37
CA LEU A 206 63.47 -34.84 33.80
C LEU A 206 63.99 -35.76 34.92
N GLY A 207 63.14 -36.13 35.87
CA GLY A 207 63.47 -37.06 36.96
C GLY A 207 63.88 -38.44 36.44
N VAL A 208 63.10 -39.02 35.52
CA VAL A 208 63.44 -40.31 34.88
C VAL A 208 64.72 -40.19 34.05
N LEU A 209 64.86 -39.11 33.27
CA LEU A 209 66.06 -38.86 32.46
C LEU A 209 67.32 -38.78 33.34
N ALA A 210 67.25 -38.15 34.51
CA ALA A 210 68.36 -38.10 35.46
C ALA A 210 68.73 -39.48 35.98
N GLN A 211 67.73 -40.34 36.31
CA GLN A 211 67.97 -41.71 36.74
C GLN A 211 68.63 -42.55 35.64
N VAL A 212 68.08 -42.56 34.43
CA VAL A 212 68.64 -43.30 33.29
C VAL A 212 70.06 -42.81 32.96
N LYS A 213 70.33 -41.52 33.12
CA LYS A 213 71.70 -40.97 32.98
C LYS A 213 72.65 -41.55 34.02
N THR A 214 72.25 -41.64 35.28
CA THR A 214 73.09 -42.26 36.32
C THR A 214 73.35 -43.73 36.05
N ASP A 215 72.34 -44.47 35.59
CA ASP A 215 72.47 -45.88 35.24
C ASP A 215 73.42 -46.06 34.04
N ARG A 216 73.31 -45.18 33.03
CA ARG A 216 74.24 -45.15 31.89
C ARG A 216 75.67 -44.93 32.34
N ASP A 217 75.89 -43.91 33.17
CA ASP A 217 77.23 -43.55 33.64
C ASP A 217 77.82 -44.69 34.51
N LEU A 218 76.99 -45.39 35.32
CA LEU A 218 77.42 -46.59 36.06
C LEU A 218 77.82 -47.74 35.13
N VAL A 219 77.02 -48.04 34.10
CA VAL A 219 77.36 -49.10 33.13
C VAL A 219 78.65 -48.75 32.38
N ASP A 220 78.85 -47.48 32.00
CA ASP A 220 80.07 -47.01 31.34
C ASP A 220 81.32 -47.21 32.21
N THR A 221 81.23 -47.02 33.53
CA THR A 221 82.38 -47.29 34.43
C THR A 221 82.79 -48.77 34.50
N LEU A 222 81.85 -49.70 34.25
CA LEU A 222 82.09 -51.14 34.29
C LEU A 222 82.71 -51.70 33.01
N VAL A 223 82.73 -50.93 31.91
CA VAL A 223 83.29 -51.36 30.62
C VAL A 223 84.77 -51.70 30.74
N GLN A 224 85.59 -50.78 31.26
CA GLN A 224 87.05 -50.95 31.38
C GLN A 224 87.46 -52.13 32.29
N PRO A 225 86.91 -52.29 33.51
CA PRO A 225 87.19 -53.45 34.35
C PRO A 225 86.89 -54.80 33.68
N VAL A 226 85.78 -54.91 32.94
CA VAL A 226 85.43 -56.15 32.27
C VAL A 226 86.31 -56.43 31.05
N GLU A 227 86.69 -55.41 30.29
CA GLU A 227 87.67 -55.58 29.21
C GLU A 227 89.03 -56.06 29.75
N ASN A 228 89.47 -55.53 30.90
CA ASN A 228 90.69 -55.98 31.56
C ASN A 228 90.57 -57.40 32.12
N ALA A 229 89.42 -57.77 32.69
CA ALA A 229 89.19 -59.12 33.19
C ALA A 229 89.17 -60.18 32.07
N ASP A 230 88.53 -59.87 30.93
CA ASP A 230 88.56 -60.74 29.74
C ASP A 230 90.02 -60.90 29.23
N ARG A 231 90.82 -59.83 29.23
CA ARG A 231 92.25 -59.91 28.83
C ARG A 231 93.05 -60.83 29.76
N LEU A 232 92.96 -60.61 31.07
CA LEU A 232 93.66 -61.44 32.06
C LEU A 232 93.21 -62.90 32.02
N PHE A 233 91.93 -63.17 31.76
CA PHE A 233 91.43 -64.53 31.61
C PHE A 233 92.05 -65.25 30.40
N GLN A 234 92.20 -64.56 29.26
CA GLN A 234 92.90 -65.13 28.10
C GLN A 234 94.36 -65.45 28.42
N GLU A 235 95.07 -64.55 29.12
CA GLU A 235 96.45 -64.78 29.56
C GLU A 235 96.59 -66.02 30.47
N ILE A 236 95.64 -66.25 31.39
CA ILE A 236 95.64 -67.42 32.27
C ILE A 236 95.47 -68.72 31.46
N GLN A 237 94.54 -68.75 30.50
CA GLN A 237 94.32 -69.93 29.66
C GLN A 237 95.56 -70.31 28.86
N ASP A 238 96.30 -69.32 28.36
CA ASP A 238 97.54 -69.55 27.61
C ASP A 238 98.66 -70.09 28.50
N LEU A 239 98.73 -69.66 29.77
CA LEU A 239 99.70 -70.17 30.74
C LEU A 239 99.40 -71.60 31.20
N GLN A 240 98.12 -71.96 31.38
CA GLN A 240 97.72 -73.31 31.77
C GLN A 240 98.16 -74.36 30.73
N ARG A 241 97.97 -74.07 29.44
CA ARG A 241 98.45 -74.95 28.36
C ARG A 241 99.95 -75.21 28.40
N GLN A 242 100.74 -74.23 28.84
CA GLN A 242 102.20 -74.38 28.92
C GLN A 242 102.62 -75.29 30.08
N VAL A 243 101.84 -75.36 31.16
CA VAL A 243 102.11 -76.23 32.31
C VAL A 243 101.81 -77.69 31.96
N GLU A 244 100.68 -77.95 31.32
CA GLU A 244 100.28 -79.31 30.92
C GLU A 244 101.34 -79.98 30.02
N ASP A 245 101.93 -79.25 29.07
CA ASP A 245 102.99 -79.75 28.18
C ASP A 245 104.33 -80.06 28.90
N LEU A 246 104.53 -79.54 30.11
CA LEU A 246 105.74 -79.80 30.91
C LEU A 246 105.60 -81.03 31.80
N GLU A 247 104.40 -81.31 32.32
CA GLU A 247 104.14 -82.45 33.20
C GLU A 247 104.23 -83.79 32.44
N GLU A 248 103.78 -83.82 31.18
CA GLU A 248 103.81 -85.02 30.34
C GLU A 248 105.24 -85.54 30.06
N LYS A 249 106.27 -84.69 30.21
CA LYS A 249 107.67 -85.04 29.92
C LYS A 249 108.39 -85.78 31.05
N LEU A 250 107.79 -85.96 32.23
CA LEU A 250 108.52 -86.41 33.44
C LEU A 250 108.33 -87.88 33.86
N ASP A 251 107.40 -88.65 33.29
CA ASP A 251 106.90 -89.90 33.93
C ASP A 251 107.49 -91.26 33.44
N PHE A 252 108.65 -91.29 32.76
CA PHE A 252 109.20 -92.54 32.20
C PHE A 252 110.51 -93.01 32.87
N ARG A 253 110.47 -93.62 34.07
CA ARG A 253 111.62 -94.38 34.59
C ARG A 253 111.27 -95.45 35.65
N GLY A 254 111.25 -96.72 35.21
CA GLY A 254 111.95 -97.81 35.91
C GLY A 254 111.11 -98.95 36.49
N GLN A 255 111.43 -100.18 36.05
CA GLN A 255 111.52 -101.47 36.79
C GLN A 255 111.46 -102.62 35.75
N GLY A 256 112.25 -103.71 35.75
CA GLY A 256 113.13 -104.34 36.75
C GLY A 256 112.83 -105.85 36.79
N VAL A 257 113.75 -106.70 36.31
CA VAL A 257 113.60 -108.09 35.83
C VAL A 257 113.22 -109.13 36.91
N ARG A 258 112.18 -109.94 36.65
CA ARG A 258 111.79 -111.17 37.39
C ARG A 258 112.20 -112.45 36.60
N THR A 259 112.07 -113.62 37.20
CA THR A 259 112.41 -114.97 36.67
C THR A 259 111.36 -115.48 35.66
N LEU A 260 111.80 -116.04 34.51
CA LEU A 260 110.96 -116.23 33.31
C LEU A 260 109.72 -117.13 33.49
N GLU A 261 109.81 -118.21 34.27
CA GLU A 261 108.70 -119.17 34.45
C GLU A 261 107.67 -118.71 35.50
N GLU A 262 108.13 -118.01 36.54
CA GLU A 262 107.26 -117.29 37.49
C GLU A 262 106.61 -116.10 36.80
N ILE A 263 107.36 -115.36 35.97
CA ILE A 263 106.78 -114.37 35.05
C ILE A 263 105.75 -115.05 34.17
N GLN A 264 106.00 -116.20 33.55
CA GLN A 264 105.06 -116.75 32.57
C GLN A 264 103.76 -117.23 33.20
N LEU A 265 103.80 -117.81 34.41
CA LEU A 265 102.60 -118.28 35.11
C LEU A 265 101.85 -117.12 35.79
N GLU A 266 102.56 -116.16 36.38
CA GLU A 266 101.97 -114.88 36.81
C GLU A 266 101.42 -114.12 35.60
N LEU A 267 102.10 -114.10 34.46
CA LEU A 267 101.67 -113.41 33.24
C LEU A 267 100.42 -114.09 32.68
N ASN A 268 100.34 -115.43 32.64
CA ASN A 268 99.15 -116.12 32.15
C ASN A 268 97.95 -115.94 33.08
N THR A 269 98.16 -115.97 34.41
CA THR A 269 97.10 -115.71 35.40
C THR A 269 96.68 -114.25 35.41
N LEU A 270 97.64 -113.32 35.41
CA LEU A 270 97.40 -111.89 35.28
C LEU A 270 96.75 -111.55 33.94
N GLN A 271 97.14 -112.19 32.84
CA GLN A 271 96.52 -112.02 31.52
C GLN A 271 95.08 -112.52 31.53
N SER A 272 94.79 -113.68 32.13
CA SER A 272 93.41 -114.16 32.30
C SER A 272 92.58 -113.22 33.17
N THR A 273 93.14 -112.71 34.28
CA THR A 273 92.44 -111.74 35.13
C THR A 273 92.26 -110.39 34.43
N LYS A 274 93.22 -109.97 33.62
CA LYS A 274 93.18 -108.75 32.81
C LYS A 274 92.11 -108.88 31.73
N ASP A 275 92.00 -110.00 31.05
CA ASP A 275 91.01 -110.21 29.99
C ASP A 275 89.58 -110.25 30.59
N ASN A 276 89.41 -110.87 31.77
CA ASN A 276 88.14 -110.84 32.50
C ASN A 276 87.79 -109.42 33.00
N LEU A 277 88.74 -108.71 33.62
CA LEU A 277 88.54 -107.34 34.07
C LEU A 277 88.31 -106.38 32.89
N GLN A 278 88.96 -106.57 31.75
CA GLN A 278 88.69 -105.80 30.53
C GLN A 278 87.27 -106.04 30.03
N SER A 279 86.81 -107.29 30.02
CA SER A 279 85.44 -107.64 29.63
C SER A 279 84.40 -107.02 30.57
N GLU A 280 84.64 -107.04 31.89
CA GLU A 280 83.76 -106.37 32.87
C GLU A 280 83.80 -104.86 32.74
N LEU A 281 84.97 -104.28 32.47
CA LEU A 281 85.15 -102.84 32.29
C LEU A 281 84.45 -102.37 31.00
N GLU A 282 84.52 -103.14 29.92
CA GLU A 282 83.77 -102.88 28.69
C GLU A 282 82.26 -103.00 28.90
N ARG A 283 81.79 -103.99 29.68
CA ARG A 283 80.38 -104.07 30.08
C ARG A 283 79.94 -102.84 30.88
N LEU A 284 80.71 -102.44 31.89
CA LEU A 284 80.40 -101.26 32.71
C LEU A 284 80.44 -99.95 31.90
N ARG A 285 81.37 -99.83 30.94
CA ARG A 285 81.40 -98.69 30.00
C ARG A 285 80.18 -98.65 29.10
N GLU A 286 79.68 -99.80 28.67
CA GLU A 286 78.44 -99.87 27.88
C GLU A 286 77.22 -99.50 28.72
N GLU A 287 77.13 -100.01 29.96
CA GLU A 287 76.08 -99.62 30.91
C GLU A 287 76.12 -98.13 31.25
N GLN A 288 77.31 -97.57 31.44
CA GLN A 288 77.49 -96.13 31.64
C GLN A 288 76.99 -95.34 30.42
N ARG A 289 77.36 -95.75 29.20
CA ARG A 289 76.91 -95.10 27.96
C ARG A 289 75.38 -95.19 27.80
N HIS A 290 74.78 -96.32 28.14
CA HIS A 290 73.32 -96.46 28.17
C HIS A 290 72.68 -95.49 29.17
N MET A 291 73.17 -95.42 30.41
CA MET A 291 72.64 -94.50 31.42
C MET A 291 72.84 -93.02 31.05
N GLU A 292 73.98 -92.67 30.45
CA GLU A 292 74.23 -91.30 29.96
C GLU A 292 73.27 -90.92 28.82
N ASN A 293 72.99 -91.84 27.90
CA ASN A 293 72.00 -91.64 26.85
C ASN A 293 70.59 -91.49 27.42
N ASP A 294 70.20 -92.31 28.41
CA ASP A 294 68.91 -92.20 29.07
C ASP A 294 68.76 -90.88 29.82
N LEU A 295 69.80 -90.45 30.55
CA LEU A 295 69.82 -89.15 31.21
C LEU A 295 69.70 -88.00 30.21
N SER A 296 70.40 -88.09 29.07
CA SER A 296 70.30 -87.11 27.98
C SER A 296 68.87 -87.04 27.42
N ASN A 297 68.26 -88.20 27.14
CA ASN A 297 66.88 -88.29 26.65
C ASN A 297 65.87 -87.73 27.66
N ILE A 298 66.03 -88.02 28.95
CA ILE A 298 65.18 -87.49 30.02
C ILE A 298 65.33 -85.96 30.12
N ARG A 299 66.56 -85.43 30.04
CA ARG A 299 66.80 -83.97 30.05
C ARG A 299 66.13 -83.28 28.86
N ILE A 300 66.27 -83.83 27.65
CA ILE A 300 65.62 -83.28 26.45
C ILE A 300 64.09 -83.27 26.63
N ARG A 301 63.51 -84.37 27.11
CA ARG A 301 62.06 -84.46 27.37
C ARG A 301 61.61 -83.45 28.43
N TRP A 302 62.37 -83.28 29.50
CA TRP A 302 62.09 -82.30 30.55
C TRP A 302 62.12 -80.87 30.03
N HIS A 303 63.13 -80.50 29.23
CA HIS A 303 63.21 -79.19 28.60
C HIS A 303 62.04 -78.93 27.64
N ASN A 304 61.66 -79.93 26.84
CA ASN A 304 60.52 -79.82 25.94
C ASN A 304 59.21 -79.61 26.72
N LEU A 305 58.96 -80.39 27.78
CA LEU A 305 57.78 -80.22 28.63
C LEU A 305 57.76 -78.87 29.34
N THR A 306 58.92 -78.38 29.79
CA THR A 306 59.04 -77.07 30.44
C THR A 306 58.75 -75.94 29.46
N LYS A 307 59.24 -76.06 28.21
CA LYS A 307 58.95 -75.10 27.14
C LYS A 307 57.47 -75.08 26.78
N GLU A 308 56.83 -76.24 26.67
CA GLU A 308 55.39 -76.33 26.40
C GLU A 308 54.57 -75.76 27.57
N LYS A 309 54.96 -76.04 28.82
CA LYS A 309 54.34 -75.42 30.01
C LYS A 309 54.44 -73.90 29.93
N MET A 310 55.61 -73.35 29.62
CA MET A 310 55.81 -71.89 29.51
C MET A 310 54.95 -71.28 28.40
N LYS A 311 54.85 -71.94 27.23
CA LYS A 311 53.94 -71.51 26.16
C LYS A 311 52.48 -71.51 26.61
N ALA A 312 52.03 -72.57 27.29
CA ALA A 312 50.68 -72.67 27.81
C ALA A 312 50.38 -71.58 28.85
N THR A 313 51.32 -71.28 29.75
CA THR A 313 51.18 -70.18 30.72
C THR A 313 51.05 -68.82 30.03
N ASN A 314 51.90 -68.54 29.04
CA ASN A 314 51.83 -67.29 28.28
C ASN A 314 50.49 -67.12 27.53
N ILE A 315 49.96 -68.21 26.96
CA ILE A 315 48.64 -68.20 26.31
C ILE A 315 47.56 -67.92 27.35
N LEU A 316 47.61 -68.56 28.53
CA LEU A 316 46.63 -68.36 29.59
C LEU A 316 46.63 -66.91 30.11
N GLU A 317 47.81 -66.30 30.27
CA GLU A 317 47.93 -64.87 30.62
C GLU A 317 47.39 -63.96 29.50
N GLY A 318 47.56 -64.36 28.23
CA GLY A 318 46.93 -63.69 27.10
C GLY A 318 45.40 -63.73 27.15
N VAL A 319 44.83 -64.91 27.44
CA VAL A 319 43.38 -65.10 27.57
C VAL A 319 42.82 -64.26 28.71
N LYS A 320 43.45 -64.26 29.89
CA LYS A 320 42.99 -63.43 31.02
C LYS A 320 42.95 -61.94 30.69
N ARG A 321 43.97 -61.43 29.99
CA ARG A 321 43.98 -60.02 29.54
C ARG A 321 42.84 -59.71 28.59
N LEU A 322 42.52 -60.63 27.68
CA LEU A 322 41.39 -60.48 26.75
C LEU A 322 40.04 -60.56 27.47
N GLU A 323 39.90 -61.40 28.49
CA GLU A 323 38.70 -61.48 29.33
C GLU A 323 38.48 -60.17 30.09
N GLU A 324 39.52 -59.61 30.72
CA GLU A 324 39.46 -58.30 31.40
C GLU A 324 39.09 -57.16 30.45
N GLU A 325 39.64 -57.17 29.23
CA GLU A 325 39.29 -56.20 28.20
C GLU A 325 37.85 -56.34 27.72
N LEU A 326 37.36 -57.58 27.59
CA LEU A 326 35.98 -57.85 27.18
C LEU A 326 34.97 -57.42 28.25
N GLU A 327 35.28 -57.63 29.52
CA GLU A 327 34.49 -57.12 30.66
C GLU A 327 34.40 -55.58 30.60
N ARG A 328 35.55 -54.90 30.48
CA ARG A 328 35.62 -53.43 30.38
C ARG A 328 34.81 -52.89 29.20
N LEU A 329 34.93 -53.50 28.02
CA LEU A 329 34.16 -53.11 26.84
C LEU A 329 32.67 -53.36 27.01
N THR A 330 32.28 -54.39 27.75
CA THR A 330 30.88 -54.68 28.06
C THR A 330 30.31 -53.63 29.00
N GLU A 331 31.05 -53.24 30.04
CA GLU A 331 30.68 -52.14 30.94
C GLU A 331 30.53 -50.82 30.18
N GLU A 332 31.53 -50.46 29.35
CA GLU A 332 31.49 -49.25 28.52
C GLU A 332 30.26 -49.25 27.60
N LYS A 333 29.97 -50.38 26.94
CA LYS A 333 28.77 -50.52 26.10
C LYS A 333 27.49 -50.30 26.91
N THR A 334 27.37 -50.89 28.09
CA THR A 334 26.18 -50.70 28.93
C THR A 334 26.01 -49.25 29.38
N GLN A 335 27.11 -48.55 29.65
CA GLN A 335 27.08 -47.13 29.99
C GLN A 335 26.59 -46.29 28.80
N VAL A 336 27.12 -46.54 27.60
CA VAL A 336 26.69 -45.84 26.38
C VAL A 336 25.22 -46.10 26.08
N ASP A 337 24.73 -47.34 26.24
CA ASP A 337 23.31 -47.68 26.04
C ASP A 337 22.38 -46.95 27.03
N LEU A 338 22.83 -46.71 28.26
CA LEU A 338 22.10 -45.91 29.26
C LEU A 338 22.09 -44.43 28.88
N ASP A 339 23.23 -43.89 28.46
CA ASP A 339 23.35 -42.50 28.03
C ASP A 339 22.51 -42.23 26.78
N GLU A 340 22.46 -43.15 25.81
CA GLU A 340 21.60 -43.06 24.63
C GLU A 340 20.12 -42.99 25.02
N LYS A 341 19.68 -43.83 25.98
CA LYS A 341 18.31 -43.78 26.50
C LYS A 341 18.01 -42.46 27.20
N HIS A 342 18.91 -41.97 28.05
CA HIS A 342 18.72 -40.69 28.73
C HIS A 342 18.64 -39.51 27.76
N LEU A 343 19.46 -39.52 26.70
CA LEU A 343 19.40 -38.51 25.64
C LEU A 343 18.09 -38.62 24.84
N ALA A 344 17.62 -39.83 24.52
CA ALA A 344 16.34 -40.04 23.84
C ALA A 344 15.15 -39.54 24.67
N ASP A 345 15.12 -39.84 25.96
CA ASP A 345 14.09 -39.38 26.90
C ASP A 345 14.12 -37.85 27.07
N ALA A 346 15.31 -37.23 27.05
CA ALA A 346 15.45 -35.78 27.10
C ALA A 346 14.98 -35.10 25.78
N LEU A 347 15.14 -35.75 24.63
CA LEU A 347 14.71 -35.23 23.33
C LEU A 347 13.19 -35.23 23.17
N GLU A 348 12.45 -36.14 23.81
CA GLU A 348 11.00 -36.25 23.65
C GLU A 348 10.24 -34.98 24.11
N PRO A 349 10.50 -34.39 25.30
CA PRO A 349 9.93 -33.10 25.69
C PRO A 349 10.25 -31.97 24.72
N PHE A 350 11.50 -31.88 24.25
CA PHE A 350 11.91 -30.84 23.30
C PHE A 350 11.21 -30.99 21.95
N SER A 351 11.02 -32.22 21.45
CA SER A 351 10.26 -32.46 20.22
C SER A 351 8.80 -32.03 20.38
N LYS A 352 8.17 -32.37 21.52
CA LYS A 352 6.80 -31.95 21.83
C LYS A 352 6.68 -30.43 21.95
N GLU A 353 7.66 -29.75 22.53
CA GLU A 353 7.69 -28.29 22.61
C GLU A 353 7.90 -27.65 21.24
N LYS A 354 8.80 -28.19 20.41
CA LYS A 354 9.01 -27.75 19.02
C LYS A 354 7.70 -27.83 18.23
N ASP A 355 6.99 -28.95 18.33
CA ASP A 355 5.74 -29.16 17.58
C ASP A 355 4.63 -28.21 18.07
N LYS A 356 4.54 -27.95 19.38
CA LYS A 356 3.64 -26.93 19.95
C LYS A 356 3.96 -25.52 19.44
N LEU A 357 5.24 -25.13 19.45
CA LEU A 357 5.67 -23.83 18.95
C LEU A 357 5.39 -23.68 17.45
N LEU A 358 5.61 -24.73 16.67
CA LEU A 358 5.32 -24.74 15.24
C LEU A 358 3.82 -24.62 14.97
N ALA A 359 2.97 -25.31 15.75
CA ALA A 359 1.52 -25.17 15.67
C ALA A 359 1.08 -23.74 16.00
N ASN A 360 1.59 -23.16 17.09
CA ASN A 360 1.29 -21.78 17.49
C ASN A 360 1.73 -20.76 16.42
N TYR A 361 2.92 -20.95 15.83
CA TYR A 361 3.42 -20.12 14.74
C TYR A 361 2.48 -20.17 13.53
N ASN A 362 2.07 -21.38 13.11
CA ASN A 362 1.16 -21.56 11.98
C ASN A 362 -0.21 -20.92 12.25
N GLU A 363 -0.74 -21.05 13.47
CA GLU A 363 -2.01 -20.43 13.85
C GLU A 363 -1.91 -18.89 13.82
N LEU A 364 -0.82 -18.33 14.37
CA LEU A 364 -0.57 -16.89 14.36
C LEU A 364 -0.44 -16.36 12.92
N LYS A 365 0.27 -17.09 12.05
CA LYS A 365 0.40 -16.76 10.64
C LYS A 365 -0.95 -16.72 9.92
N ILE A 366 -1.81 -17.71 10.17
CA ILE A 366 -3.17 -17.75 9.60
C ILE A 366 -3.99 -16.56 10.09
N ARG A 367 -3.93 -16.26 11.41
CA ARG A 367 -4.65 -15.13 12.01
C ARG A 367 -4.22 -13.80 11.40
N LEU A 368 -2.91 -13.58 11.29
CA LEU A 368 -2.35 -12.35 10.73
C LEU A 368 -2.73 -12.18 9.26
N ASN A 369 -2.70 -13.26 8.46
CA ASN A 369 -3.14 -13.21 7.07
C ASN A 369 -4.62 -12.82 6.94
N ARG A 370 -5.50 -13.36 7.81
CA ARG A 370 -6.92 -12.97 7.84
C ARG A 370 -7.09 -11.49 8.19
N GLU A 371 -6.38 -11.01 9.20
CA GLU A 371 -6.42 -9.59 9.58
C GLU A 371 -5.95 -8.67 8.42
N PHE A 372 -4.92 -9.10 7.68
CA PHE A 372 -4.47 -8.37 6.48
C PHE A 372 -5.51 -8.38 5.35
N GLU A 373 -6.17 -9.51 5.10
CA GLU A 373 -7.26 -9.62 4.12
C GLU A 373 -8.45 -8.73 4.51
N ASP A 374 -8.86 -8.75 5.77
CA ASP A 374 -9.94 -7.90 6.29
C ASP A 374 -9.61 -6.41 6.16
N GLN A 375 -8.38 -6.00 6.50
CA GLN A 375 -7.93 -4.61 6.33
C GLN A 375 -7.87 -4.21 4.85
N ALA A 376 -7.43 -5.10 3.96
CA ALA A 376 -7.41 -4.85 2.52
C ALA A 376 -8.83 -4.67 1.96
N GLU A 377 -9.80 -5.44 2.46
CA GLU A 377 -11.20 -5.30 2.07
C GLU A 377 -11.81 -3.98 2.55
N GLN A 378 -11.57 -3.60 3.82
CA GLN A 378 -12.00 -2.30 4.35
C GLN A 378 -11.41 -1.15 3.51
N LYS A 379 -10.12 -1.21 3.17
CA LYS A 379 -9.49 -0.21 2.30
C LYS A 379 -10.16 -0.14 0.93
N ARG A 380 -10.50 -1.29 0.32
CA ARG A 380 -11.23 -1.33 -0.96
C ARG A 380 -12.61 -0.68 -0.84
N SER A 381 -13.36 -0.96 0.23
CA SER A 381 -14.67 -0.33 0.49
C SER A 381 -14.55 1.19 0.58
N TYR A 382 -13.64 1.70 1.43
CA TYR A 382 -13.44 3.13 1.59
C TYR A 382 -13.00 3.83 0.30
N GLN A 383 -12.19 3.16 -0.52
CA GLN A 383 -11.80 3.70 -1.81
C GLN A 383 -12.99 3.82 -2.77
N GLN A 384 -13.86 2.79 -2.84
CA GLN A 384 -15.07 2.84 -3.66
C GLN A 384 -16.04 3.93 -3.20
N GLU A 385 -16.20 4.11 -1.88
CA GLU A 385 -17.01 5.18 -1.29
C GLU A 385 -16.44 6.56 -1.63
N ALA A 386 -15.12 6.74 -1.49
CA ALA A 386 -14.45 7.98 -1.86
C ALA A 386 -14.63 8.30 -3.35
N GLU A 387 -14.45 7.32 -4.24
CA GLU A 387 -14.68 7.49 -5.69
C GLU A 387 -16.15 7.83 -6.01
N SER A 388 -17.11 7.25 -5.29
CA SER A 388 -18.52 7.60 -5.39
C SER A 388 -18.77 9.06 -5.00
N LEU A 389 -18.22 9.49 -3.86
CA LEU A 389 -18.29 10.87 -3.38
C LEU A 389 -17.63 11.84 -4.35
N PHE A 390 -16.45 11.50 -4.90
CA PHE A 390 -15.80 12.32 -5.92
C PHE A 390 -16.67 12.47 -7.17
N ARG A 391 -17.30 11.40 -7.64
CA ARG A 391 -18.24 11.46 -8.78
C ARG A 391 -19.43 12.37 -8.49
N MET A 392 -20.02 12.29 -7.30
CA MET A 392 -21.12 13.18 -6.90
C MET A 392 -20.65 14.63 -6.81
N ASN A 393 -19.51 14.88 -6.18
CA ASN A 393 -18.95 16.21 -6.02
C ASN A 393 -18.61 16.85 -7.39
N SER A 394 -18.09 16.07 -8.34
CA SER A 394 -17.87 16.54 -9.71
C SER A 394 -19.15 16.96 -10.40
N LYS A 395 -20.27 16.23 -10.21
CA LYS A 395 -21.59 16.64 -10.74
C LYS A 395 -22.09 17.93 -10.09
N ILE A 396 -21.89 18.09 -8.79
CA ILE A 396 -22.27 19.32 -8.06
C ILE A 396 -21.44 20.50 -8.58
N LYS A 397 -20.12 20.33 -8.72
CA LYS A 397 -19.23 21.33 -9.31
C LYS A 397 -19.67 21.70 -10.72
N GLU A 398 -19.92 20.71 -11.58
CA GLU A 398 -20.40 20.97 -12.94
C GLU A 398 -21.71 21.78 -12.96
N TYR A 399 -22.65 21.48 -12.06
CA TYR A 399 -23.89 22.26 -11.92
C TYR A 399 -23.61 23.72 -11.51
N SER A 400 -22.70 23.93 -10.57
CA SER A 400 -22.27 25.24 -10.08
C SER A 400 -21.51 26.03 -11.15
N ASP A 401 -20.52 25.41 -11.80
CA ASP A 401 -19.64 26.01 -12.79
C ASP A 401 -20.41 26.44 -14.05
N LEU A 402 -21.36 25.59 -14.48
CA LEU A 402 -22.26 25.92 -15.59
C LEU A 402 -23.36 26.91 -15.20
N LYS A 403 -23.39 27.37 -13.93
CA LYS A 403 -24.39 28.29 -13.38
C LYS A 403 -25.81 27.94 -13.81
N LYS A 404 -26.14 26.64 -13.77
CA LYS A 404 -27.42 26.12 -14.31
C LYS A 404 -28.62 26.78 -13.63
N GLY A 405 -28.50 27.17 -12.36
CA GLY A 405 -29.52 27.93 -11.63
C GLY A 405 -29.75 29.34 -12.19
N ASP A 406 -28.68 30.08 -12.52
CA ASP A 406 -28.80 31.43 -13.10
C ASP A 406 -29.40 31.35 -14.50
N ARG A 407 -28.96 30.38 -15.31
CA ARG A 407 -29.52 30.16 -16.65
C ARG A 407 -30.99 29.76 -16.62
N LEU A 408 -31.43 29.02 -15.60
CA LEU A 408 -32.84 28.70 -15.39
C LEU A 408 -33.64 29.96 -15.05
N LYS A 409 -33.14 30.84 -14.17
CA LYS A 409 -33.77 32.13 -13.87
C LYS A 409 -33.88 33.00 -15.11
N GLU A 410 -32.82 33.13 -15.90
CA GLU A 410 -32.85 33.88 -17.16
C GLU A 410 -33.90 33.33 -18.15
N LEU A 411 -34.02 32.00 -18.25
CA LEU A 411 -35.05 31.38 -19.09
C LEU A 411 -36.47 31.62 -18.55
N GLN A 412 -36.66 31.58 -17.25
CA GLN A 412 -37.95 31.91 -16.61
C GLN A 412 -38.32 33.38 -16.85
N GLU A 413 -37.38 34.31 -16.72
CA GLU A 413 -37.58 35.72 -17.02
C GLU A 413 -37.95 35.94 -18.48
N LYS A 414 -37.21 35.33 -19.42
CA LYS A 414 -37.54 35.38 -20.87
C LYS A 414 -38.93 34.81 -21.17
N ASN A 415 -39.30 33.71 -20.52
CA ASN A 415 -40.62 33.12 -20.68
C ASN A 415 -41.72 34.06 -20.15
N SER A 416 -41.51 34.68 -18.98
CA SER A 416 -42.46 35.65 -18.41
C SER A 416 -42.63 36.89 -19.31
N LEU A 417 -41.53 37.39 -19.90
CA LEU A 417 -41.56 38.49 -20.86
C LEU A 417 -42.33 38.09 -22.13
N SER A 418 -42.06 36.91 -22.68
CA SER A 418 -42.75 36.40 -23.86
C SER A 418 -44.25 36.22 -23.61
N HIS A 419 -44.63 35.76 -22.42
CA HIS A 419 -46.03 35.63 -22.02
C HIS A 419 -46.73 37.00 -21.94
N SER A 420 -46.07 38.00 -21.34
CA SER A 420 -46.56 39.38 -21.30
C SER A 420 -46.73 39.98 -22.70
N GLN A 421 -45.76 39.73 -23.60
CA GLN A 421 -45.85 40.15 -25.00
C GLN A 421 -47.04 39.51 -25.73
N LEU A 422 -47.26 38.20 -25.54
CA LEU A 422 -48.42 37.51 -26.10
C LEU A 422 -49.75 38.11 -25.61
N GLN A 423 -49.86 38.38 -24.31
CA GLN A 423 -51.05 39.01 -23.73
C GLN A 423 -51.31 40.41 -24.29
N SER A 424 -50.24 41.19 -24.51
CA SER A 424 -50.32 42.50 -25.17
C SER A 424 -50.79 42.37 -26.63
N CYS A 425 -50.24 41.41 -27.38
CA CYS A 425 -50.69 41.10 -28.74
C CYS A 425 -52.17 40.69 -28.80
N ASP A 426 -52.63 39.87 -27.85
CA ASP A 426 -54.04 39.46 -27.77
C ASP A 426 -54.96 40.64 -27.46
N THR A 427 -54.56 41.51 -26.53
CA THR A 427 -55.30 42.75 -26.23
C THR A 427 -55.42 43.63 -27.49
N ARG A 428 -54.30 43.85 -28.19
CA ARG A 428 -54.29 44.63 -29.43
C ARG A 428 -55.13 44.01 -30.54
N LYS A 429 -55.13 42.67 -30.65
CA LYS A 429 -56.00 41.95 -31.58
C LYS A 429 -57.48 42.18 -31.25
N GLN A 430 -57.87 42.15 -29.98
CA GLN A 430 -59.24 42.44 -29.56
C GLN A 430 -59.64 43.90 -29.88
N GLU A 431 -58.75 44.86 -29.66
CA GLU A 431 -58.97 46.27 -30.02
C GLU A 431 -59.21 46.45 -31.52
N ILE A 432 -58.34 45.88 -32.36
CA ILE A 432 -58.49 45.93 -33.83
C ILE A 432 -59.79 45.27 -34.27
N LEU A 433 -60.18 44.14 -33.67
CA LEU A 433 -61.47 43.50 -33.97
C LEU A 433 -62.65 44.40 -33.60
N ALA A 434 -62.59 45.09 -32.46
CA ALA A 434 -63.62 46.04 -32.05
C ALA A 434 -63.70 47.25 -33.01
N GLU A 435 -62.56 47.78 -33.45
CA GLU A 435 -62.51 48.84 -34.47
C GLU A 435 -63.06 48.39 -35.82
N LEU A 436 -62.74 47.16 -36.24
CA LEU A 436 -63.26 46.58 -37.47
C LEU A 436 -64.79 46.46 -37.43
N VAL A 437 -65.37 46.04 -36.31
CA VAL A 437 -66.82 46.00 -36.12
C VAL A 437 -67.43 47.40 -36.22
N LYS A 438 -66.85 48.39 -35.51
CA LYS A 438 -67.30 49.80 -35.61
C LYS A 438 -67.26 50.33 -37.03
N SER A 439 -66.20 50.01 -37.78
CA SER A 439 -66.05 50.41 -39.19
C SER A 439 -67.11 49.76 -40.08
N LYS A 440 -67.41 48.47 -39.87
CA LYS A 440 -68.50 47.78 -40.59
C LYS A 440 -69.87 48.40 -40.32
N ASP A 441 -70.16 48.75 -39.06
CA ASP A 441 -71.42 49.40 -38.69
C ASP A 441 -71.54 50.80 -39.34
N LEU A 442 -70.44 51.56 -39.39
CA LEU A 442 -70.39 52.84 -40.11
C LEU A 442 -70.65 52.66 -41.61
N MET A 443 -70.07 51.64 -42.24
CA MET A 443 -70.33 51.33 -43.65
C MET A 443 -71.81 51.00 -43.90
N GLN A 444 -72.44 50.18 -43.05
CA GLN A 444 -73.87 49.88 -43.17
C GLN A 444 -74.74 51.13 -43.02
N ASN A 445 -74.39 52.02 -42.09
CA ASN A 445 -75.09 53.30 -41.91
C ASN A 445 -74.92 54.23 -43.13
N GLN A 446 -73.76 54.22 -43.79
CA GLN A 446 -73.55 54.96 -45.04
C GLN A 446 -74.40 54.40 -46.18
N ASP A 447 -74.53 53.08 -46.31
CA ASP A 447 -75.42 52.47 -47.31
C ASP A 447 -76.89 52.84 -47.07
N GLN A 448 -77.33 52.89 -45.80
CA GLN A 448 -78.67 53.38 -45.46
C GLN A 448 -78.85 54.87 -45.81
N LEU A 449 -77.84 55.70 -45.54
CA LEU A 449 -77.87 57.12 -45.90
C LEU A 449 -77.93 57.30 -47.42
N ARG A 450 -77.14 56.53 -48.18
CA ARG A 450 -77.15 56.55 -49.64
C ARG A 450 -78.53 56.21 -50.20
N ARG A 451 -79.19 55.15 -49.68
CA ARG A 451 -80.58 54.83 -50.05
C ARG A 451 -81.55 55.98 -49.76
N LYS A 452 -81.46 56.62 -48.59
CA LYS A 452 -82.29 57.80 -48.25
C LYS A 452 -82.08 58.97 -49.21
N ILE A 453 -80.84 59.19 -49.67
CA ILE A 453 -80.52 60.24 -50.65
C ILE A 453 -81.11 59.88 -52.01
N ASP A 454 -80.94 58.63 -52.48
CA ASP A 454 -81.51 58.15 -53.75
C ASP A 454 -83.04 58.25 -53.74
N ASP A 455 -83.70 57.85 -52.65
CA ASP A 455 -85.14 58.00 -52.48
C ASP A 455 -85.58 59.47 -52.51
N ASN A 456 -84.82 60.39 -51.90
CA ASN A 456 -85.10 61.82 -51.95
C ASN A 456 -84.94 62.41 -53.36
N LEU A 457 -83.91 61.98 -54.09
CA LEU A 457 -83.68 62.39 -55.48
C LEU A 457 -84.80 61.89 -56.40
N ASN A 458 -85.22 60.63 -56.23
CA ASN A 458 -86.37 60.08 -56.95
C ASN A 458 -87.65 60.85 -56.64
N TYR A 459 -87.92 61.13 -55.35
CA TYR A 459 -89.04 61.97 -54.95
C TYR A 459 -89.02 63.36 -55.63
N ARG A 460 -87.86 64.02 -55.70
CA ARG A 460 -87.72 65.31 -56.40
C ARG A 460 -87.99 65.20 -57.90
N LYS A 461 -87.51 64.14 -58.56
CA LYS A 461 -87.78 63.90 -59.98
C LYS A 461 -89.28 63.70 -60.24
N THR A 462 -89.91 62.78 -59.49
CA THR A 462 -91.35 62.52 -59.62
C THR A 462 -92.17 63.77 -59.30
N LYS A 463 -91.75 64.58 -58.32
CA LYS A 463 -92.41 65.86 -58.03
C LYS A 463 -92.29 66.83 -59.21
N ALA A 464 -91.11 66.95 -59.82
CA ALA A 464 -90.93 67.80 -60.99
C ALA A 464 -91.78 67.33 -62.18
N GLU A 465 -91.88 66.01 -62.43
CA GLU A 465 -92.77 65.44 -63.44
C GLU A 465 -94.25 65.73 -63.13
N VAL A 466 -94.66 65.67 -61.86
CA VAL A 466 -96.01 66.06 -61.43
C VAL A 466 -96.27 67.55 -61.65
N ASP A 467 -95.30 68.41 -61.33
CA ASP A 467 -95.41 69.85 -61.53
C ASP A 467 -95.48 70.19 -63.04
N GLU A 468 -94.73 69.47 -63.89
CA GLU A 468 -94.76 69.63 -65.35
C GLU A 468 -96.11 69.18 -65.95
N LEU A 469 -96.61 68.02 -65.53
CA LEU A 469 -97.96 67.55 -65.90
C LEU A 469 -99.06 68.49 -65.40
N ALA A 470 -98.91 69.07 -64.21
CA ALA A 470 -99.84 70.08 -63.70
C ALA A 470 -99.82 71.34 -64.56
N HIS A 471 -98.64 71.77 -65.01
CA HIS A 471 -98.52 72.91 -65.92
C HIS A 471 -99.12 72.60 -67.30
N GLU A 472 -98.96 71.38 -67.83
CA GLU A 472 -99.66 70.94 -69.04
C GLU A 472 -101.19 70.98 -68.88
N ILE A 473 -101.70 70.54 -67.73
CA ILE A 473 -103.13 70.65 -67.40
C ILE A 473 -103.56 72.12 -67.37
N GLU A 474 -102.84 73.00 -66.67
CA GLU A 474 -103.13 74.44 -66.65
C GLU A 474 -103.11 75.03 -68.06
N THR A 475 -102.16 74.64 -68.91
CA THR A 475 -102.06 75.11 -70.29
C THR A 475 -103.25 74.63 -71.13
N LEU A 476 -103.68 73.38 -70.94
CA LEU A 476 -104.87 72.83 -71.57
C LEU A 476 -106.16 73.52 -71.07
N GLU A 477 -106.26 73.83 -69.78
CA GLU A 477 -107.36 74.60 -69.20
C GLU A 477 -107.39 76.04 -69.71
N GLU A 478 -106.23 76.70 -69.84
CA GLU A 478 -106.12 78.04 -70.41
C GLU A 478 -106.47 78.05 -71.90
N ASN A 479 -106.14 76.99 -72.63
CA ASN A 479 -106.58 76.79 -74.01
C ASN A 479 -108.10 76.56 -74.11
N ILE A 480 -108.69 75.82 -73.17
CA ILE A 480 -110.16 75.66 -73.06
C ILE A 480 -110.83 77.02 -72.77
N LEU A 481 -110.24 77.85 -71.91
CA LEU A 481 -110.70 79.21 -71.61
C LEU A 481 -110.58 80.15 -72.83
N LYS A 482 -109.46 80.12 -73.58
CA LYS A 482 -109.26 80.90 -74.82
C LYS A 482 -110.19 80.47 -75.96
N ALA A 483 -110.58 79.19 -76.02
CA ALA A 483 -111.59 78.68 -76.95
C ALA A 483 -113.04 79.06 -76.57
N GLY A 484 -113.22 79.92 -75.56
CA GLY A 484 -114.52 80.41 -75.09
C GLY A 484 -115.13 79.55 -73.99
N GLY A 485 -114.59 78.38 -73.68
CA GLY A 485 -115.15 77.48 -72.68
C GLY A 485 -116.37 76.72 -73.20
N ILE A 486 -116.60 75.54 -72.62
CA ILE A 486 -117.65 74.61 -73.05
C ILE A 486 -119.04 75.29 -73.02
N SER A 487 -119.30 76.21 -72.08
CA SER A 487 -120.57 76.95 -72.00
C SER A 487 -120.80 77.91 -73.17
N THR A 488 -119.73 78.41 -73.80
CA THR A 488 -119.81 79.36 -74.91
C THR A 488 -119.97 78.62 -76.24
N ILE A 489 -119.30 77.47 -76.39
CA ILE A 489 -119.55 76.52 -77.48
C ILE A 489 -120.96 75.92 -77.37
N GLU A 490 -121.45 75.61 -76.16
CA GLU A 490 -122.82 75.15 -75.92
C GLU A 490 -123.86 76.24 -76.23
N THR A 491 -123.63 77.50 -75.83
CA THR A 491 -124.53 78.61 -76.18
C THR A 491 -124.50 78.93 -77.68
N GLU A 492 -123.39 78.74 -78.39
CA GLU A 492 -123.37 78.81 -79.87
C GLU A 492 -124.04 77.62 -80.55
N ARG A 493 -123.93 76.41 -79.99
CA ARG A 493 -124.76 75.27 -80.44
C ARG A 493 -126.25 75.56 -80.23
N GLN A 494 -126.58 76.28 -79.17
CA GLN A 494 -127.94 76.75 -78.86
C GLN A 494 -128.38 77.89 -79.79
N LYS A 495 -127.48 78.82 -80.16
CA LYS A 495 -127.70 79.81 -81.26
C LYS A 495 -128.12 79.08 -82.54
N LEU A 496 -127.38 78.08 -82.99
CA LEU A 496 -127.64 77.41 -84.27
C LEU A 496 -128.92 76.56 -84.27
N SER A 497 -129.29 75.99 -83.12
CA SER A 497 -130.55 75.23 -82.98
C SER A 497 -131.79 76.13 -82.97
N GLN A 498 -131.75 77.27 -82.27
CA GLN A 498 -132.85 78.24 -82.26
C GLN A 498 -133.01 78.92 -83.63
N GLU A 499 -131.91 79.23 -84.32
CA GLU A 499 -131.94 79.78 -85.68
C GLU A 499 -132.55 78.78 -86.67
N ARG A 500 -132.25 77.47 -86.54
CA ARG A 500 -132.86 76.40 -87.34
C ARG A 500 -134.38 76.32 -87.15
N GLU A 501 -134.88 76.38 -85.91
CA GLU A 501 -136.32 76.39 -85.63
C GLU A 501 -137.02 77.66 -86.14
N ARG A 502 -136.34 78.81 -86.03
CA ARG A 502 -136.90 80.08 -86.48
C ARG A 502 -136.97 80.18 -88.01
N LEU A 503 -135.95 79.73 -88.74
CA LEU A 503 -135.98 79.63 -90.20
C LEU A 503 -137.10 78.68 -90.66
N LEU A 504 -137.37 77.61 -89.92
CA LEU A 504 -138.56 76.76 -90.10
C LEU A 504 -139.88 77.55 -89.92
N SER A 505 -139.93 78.48 -88.96
CA SER A 505 -141.06 79.39 -88.77
C SER A 505 -141.18 80.45 -89.88
N GLU A 506 -140.08 80.95 -90.44
CA GLU A 506 -140.08 81.83 -91.62
C GLU A 506 -140.60 81.12 -92.88
N VAL A 507 -140.27 79.83 -93.06
CA VAL A 507 -140.84 79.00 -94.14
C VAL A 507 -142.35 78.84 -93.97
N ASN A 508 -142.82 78.56 -92.75
CA ASN A 508 -144.25 78.44 -92.46
C ASN A 508 -145.00 79.77 -92.64
N ARG A 509 -144.40 80.89 -92.24
CA ARG A 509 -144.99 82.23 -92.41
C ARG A 509 -145.00 82.66 -93.88
N SER A 510 -143.95 82.37 -94.65
CA SER A 510 -143.90 82.61 -96.10
C SER A 510 -144.98 81.82 -96.84
N ARG A 511 -145.31 80.61 -96.36
CA ARG A 511 -146.49 79.85 -96.77
C ARG A 511 -147.81 80.58 -96.45
N GLY A 512 -147.89 81.25 -95.30
CA GLY A 512 -149.01 82.13 -94.94
C GLY A 512 -149.13 83.38 -95.82
N THR A 513 -148.01 84.02 -96.14
CA THR A 513 -147.94 85.15 -97.08
C THR A 513 -148.40 84.72 -98.48
N MET A 514 -148.06 83.51 -98.93
CA MET A 514 -148.56 82.94 -100.18
C MET A 514 -150.08 82.76 -100.20
N SER A 515 -150.67 82.31 -99.08
CA SER A 515 -152.12 82.12 -98.97
C SER A 515 -152.91 83.43 -99.02
N VAL A 516 -152.39 84.53 -98.43
CA VAL A 516 -153.06 85.86 -98.47
C VAL A 516 -152.82 86.58 -99.80
N TYR A 517 -151.65 86.46 -100.44
CA TYR A 517 -151.47 86.97 -101.81
C TYR A 517 -152.41 86.30 -102.82
N GLN A 518 -152.76 85.02 -102.61
CA GLN A 518 -153.83 84.34 -103.35
C GLN A 518 -155.22 84.97 -103.10
N ASN A 519 -155.46 85.50 -101.89
CA ASN A 519 -156.65 86.30 -101.57
C ASN A 519 -156.61 87.71 -102.21
N ASN A 520 -155.46 88.38 -102.23
CA ASN A 520 -155.22 89.63 -102.98
C ASN A 520 -155.53 89.50 -104.48
N ILE A 521 -155.31 88.34 -105.09
CA ILE A 521 -155.60 88.15 -106.52
C ILE A 521 -157.11 87.90 -106.77
N SER A 522 -157.80 87.33 -105.78
CA SER A 522 -159.21 86.98 -105.90
C SER A 522 -160.15 88.18 -105.75
N LYS A 523 -159.87 89.12 -104.83
CA LYS A 523 -160.70 90.33 -104.62
C LYS A 523 -160.47 91.42 -105.68
N ASN A 524 -159.22 91.65 -106.09
CA ASN A 524 -158.88 92.56 -107.18
C ASN A 524 -159.55 92.18 -108.52
N LYS A 525 -159.95 90.91 -108.72
CA LYS A 525 -160.72 90.46 -109.89
C LYS A 525 -162.21 90.84 -109.89
N VAL A 526 -162.78 91.26 -108.77
CA VAL A 526 -164.22 91.57 -108.64
C VAL A 526 -164.50 93.06 -108.84
N ASP A 527 -163.70 93.99 -108.28
CA ASP A 527 -164.00 95.43 -108.36
C ASP A 527 -163.50 96.12 -109.65
N LEU A 528 -162.49 95.55 -110.34
CA LEU A 528 -162.07 95.99 -111.69
C LEU A 528 -163.13 95.79 -112.79
N LYS A 529 -164.34 95.29 -112.46
CA LYS A 529 -165.46 95.09 -113.39
C LYS A 529 -166.57 96.15 -113.27
N GLN A 530 -166.43 97.16 -112.42
CA GLN A 530 -167.39 98.26 -112.38
C GLN A 530 -167.19 99.23 -113.55
N ALA A 531 -168.29 99.63 -114.19
CA ALA A 531 -168.31 100.45 -115.41
C ALA A 531 -167.68 101.86 -115.26
N GLN A 532 -167.27 102.26 -114.05
CA GLN A 532 -166.85 103.63 -113.71
C GLN A 532 -165.35 103.94 -113.88
N TYR A 533 -164.49 102.96 -114.24
CA TYR A 533 -163.03 103.18 -114.32
C TYR A 533 -162.38 102.87 -115.67
N LYS A 534 -163.17 102.85 -116.75
CA LYS A 534 -162.66 102.67 -118.12
C LYS A 534 -162.17 104.04 -118.65
N ASP A 535 -160.92 104.11 -119.14
CA ASP A 535 -160.26 105.26 -119.81
C ASP A 535 -159.73 106.45 -118.97
N ILE A 536 -159.21 106.23 -117.74
CA ILE A 536 -158.66 107.33 -116.89
C ILE A 536 -157.26 107.84 -117.34
N ASP A 537 -156.45 106.97 -117.98
CA ASP A 537 -155.03 107.22 -118.27
C ASP A 537 -154.76 108.36 -119.28
N LYS A 538 -155.77 108.78 -120.06
CA LYS A 538 -155.62 109.88 -121.03
C LYS A 538 -155.97 111.25 -120.46
N ARG A 539 -156.80 111.36 -119.42
CA ARG A 539 -157.31 112.66 -118.94
C ARG A 539 -156.33 113.44 -118.08
N TYR A 540 -155.41 112.76 -117.39
CA TYR A 540 -154.47 113.47 -116.51
C TYR A 540 -153.28 114.09 -117.27
N PHE A 541 -152.90 113.51 -118.42
CA PHE A 541 -151.73 113.93 -119.17
C PHE A 541 -151.89 115.27 -119.90
N ASP A 542 -153.12 115.68 -120.25
CA ASP A 542 -153.36 116.92 -121.02
C ASP A 542 -153.55 118.18 -120.16
N GLN A 543 -153.76 118.09 -118.84
CA GLN A 543 -154.26 119.22 -118.07
C GLN A 543 -153.25 120.08 -117.29
N LEU A 544 -151.93 119.84 -117.32
CA LEU A 544 -150.99 120.73 -116.61
C LEU A 544 -149.71 121.11 -117.34
N ILE A 545 -149.74 121.07 -118.68
CA ILE A 545 -148.80 121.80 -119.55
C ILE A 545 -149.15 123.32 -119.63
N GLN A 546 -150.16 123.83 -118.92
CA GLN A 546 -150.72 125.18 -119.16
C GLN A 546 -150.41 126.34 -118.19
N LEU A 547 -149.43 126.28 -117.28
CA LEU A 547 -148.95 127.51 -116.59
C LEU A 547 -147.41 127.62 -116.58
N LYS A 548 -146.90 128.20 -117.68
CA LYS A 548 -145.73 129.09 -117.73
C LYS A 548 -146.19 130.52 -117.34
N VAL A 549 -145.32 131.27 -116.66
CA VAL A 549 -145.37 132.71 -116.27
C VAL A 549 -146.16 133.04 -115.01
#